data_AF-D4X7A3-F1
#
_entry.id   AF-D4X7A3-F1
#
_cell.length_a   1.000
_cell.length_b   1.000
_cell.length_c   1.000
_cell.angle_alpha   90.00
_cell.angle_beta   90.00
_cell.angle_gamma   90.00
#
_symmetry.space_group_name_H-M   'P 1'
#
loop_
_entity.id
_entity.type
_entity.pdbx_description
1 polymer ?
#
loop_
_entity_poly.entity_id
_entity_poly.type
_entity_poly.pdbx_seq_one_letter_code
_entity_poly.pdbx_strand_id
1 'polypeptide(L)'
;MESETLARRIEFDCCPPKVLQKHNFFGHADLRSYTYKIFRQQLDALKISPTDEVDQEWAAGQVGLTEIHLTANFWSPPIQPLIIDAIDENNRTGKVRDRDTCISLGYGPQGRSVHHTASVYSKYDQLRKEWKAPGPRQKDLLALASRSIRVELKLHHQGLRERGLQYVSRWSEVDVDALFFELLSRHNIITSVQRLLTEDEELLLAPNLRRAYVLWLNGENLDMHFSRTTVWSYARKVKDLVGIDMTADRRPQALPHADSATIFARDNIVPIPNWAYGSPYYSPPLENEGCY
;
A
#
# COMPACT_ATOMS: atom_id res chain seq x y z
N MET A 1 -38.37 -32.66 -16.33
CA MET A 1 -37.02 -32.49 -15.76
C MET A 1 -36.74 -31.01 -15.71
N GLU A 2 -37.07 -30.38 -14.59
CA GLU A 2 -36.59 -29.03 -14.31
C GLU A 2 -35.07 -29.15 -14.08
N SER A 3 -34.31 -28.48 -14.93
CA SER A 3 -32.88 -28.28 -14.71
C SER A 3 -32.74 -27.36 -13.50
N GLU A 4 -32.64 -27.93 -12.30
CA GLU A 4 -32.17 -27.18 -11.13
C GLU A 4 -30.81 -26.58 -11.47
N THR A 5 -30.79 -25.27 -11.68
CA THR A 5 -29.57 -24.49 -11.85
C THR A 5 -28.82 -24.48 -10.52
N LEU A 6 -28.08 -25.55 -10.24
CA LEU A 6 -27.19 -25.64 -9.10
C LEU A 6 -26.07 -24.61 -9.29
N ALA A 7 -26.01 -23.62 -8.41
CA ALA A 7 -24.88 -22.72 -8.33
C ALA A 7 -23.63 -23.55 -7.95
N ARG A 8 -22.64 -23.62 -8.85
CA ARG A 8 -21.43 -24.45 -8.68
C ARG A 8 -20.23 -23.68 -8.13
N ARG A 9 -20.38 -22.37 -7.90
CA ARG A 9 -19.30 -21.49 -7.49
C ARG A 9 -19.83 -20.35 -6.66
N ILE A 10 -19.10 -20.01 -5.61
CA ILE A 10 -19.27 -18.78 -4.85
C ILE A 10 -18.06 -17.90 -5.15
N GLU A 11 -18.31 -16.64 -5.50
CA GLU A 11 -17.28 -15.64 -5.75
C GLU A 11 -17.55 -14.43 -4.87
N PHE A 12 -16.49 -13.87 -4.28
CA PHE A 12 -16.57 -12.68 -3.46
C PHE A 12 -15.61 -11.62 -3.97
N ASP A 13 -16.17 -10.48 -4.38
CA ASP A 13 -15.44 -9.24 -4.59
C ASP A 13 -15.82 -8.28 -3.46
N CYS A 14 -14.99 -8.23 -2.42
CA CYS A 14 -15.25 -7.39 -1.27
C CYS A 14 -13.96 -7.02 -0.52
N CYS A 15 -14.08 -6.06 0.41
CA CYS A 15 -13.04 -5.74 1.37
C CYS A 15 -13.38 -6.41 2.72
N PRO A 16 -12.70 -7.49 3.12
CA PRO A 16 -13.09 -8.25 4.31
C PRO A 16 -13.23 -7.45 5.60
N PRO A 17 -12.32 -6.52 5.94
CA PRO A 17 -12.51 -5.67 7.10
C PRO A 17 -13.79 -4.81 7.02
N LYS A 18 -14.16 -4.29 5.84
CA LYS A 18 -15.41 -3.51 5.73
C LYS A 18 -16.63 -4.37 6.04
N VAL A 19 -16.64 -5.64 5.63
CA VAL A 19 -17.75 -6.58 5.88
C VAL A 19 -17.79 -6.97 7.36
N LEU A 20 -16.65 -7.35 7.94
CA LEU A 20 -16.57 -7.97 9.26
C LEU A 20 -16.54 -6.95 10.42
N GLN A 21 -15.97 -5.76 10.21
CA GLN A 21 -15.77 -4.74 11.25
C GLN A 21 -16.19 -3.33 10.82
N LYS A 22 -16.94 -3.21 9.71
CA LYS A 22 -17.60 -1.97 9.23
C LYS A 22 -16.65 -0.86 8.73
N HIS A 23 -15.35 -1.12 8.64
CA HIS A 23 -14.35 -0.20 8.07
C HIS A 23 -13.11 -0.96 7.60
N ASN A 24 -12.24 -0.30 6.84
CA ASN A 24 -10.93 -0.84 6.43
C ASN A 24 -9.77 0.14 6.71
N PHE A 25 -9.82 0.83 7.84
CA PHE A 25 -8.69 1.65 8.28
C PHE A 25 -7.52 0.80 8.77
N PHE A 26 -7.79 -0.26 9.53
CA PHE A 26 -6.80 -1.27 9.92
C PHE A 26 -7.41 -2.66 9.82
N GLY A 27 -6.55 -3.68 9.92
CA GLY A 27 -6.89 -5.10 9.84
C GLY A 27 -5.64 -5.95 10.11
N HIS A 28 -5.66 -7.20 9.69
CA HIS A 28 -4.52 -8.12 9.80
C HIS A 28 -4.18 -8.76 8.45
N ALA A 29 -3.03 -9.42 8.37
CA ALA A 29 -2.55 -10.08 7.15
C ALA A 29 -3.07 -11.52 6.96
N ASP A 30 -3.74 -12.10 7.97
CA ASP A 30 -4.30 -13.46 7.87
C ASP A 30 -5.50 -13.51 6.92
N LEU A 31 -5.21 -13.82 5.65
CA LEU A 31 -6.19 -13.95 4.58
C LEU A 31 -7.14 -15.14 4.81
N ARG A 32 -6.63 -16.26 5.33
CA ARG A 32 -7.40 -17.48 5.59
C ARG A 32 -8.54 -17.19 6.57
N SER A 33 -8.23 -16.50 7.66
CA SER A 33 -9.22 -16.08 8.66
C SER A 33 -10.29 -15.18 8.06
N TYR A 34 -9.91 -14.22 7.23
CA TYR A 34 -10.89 -13.34 6.58
C TYR A 34 -11.79 -14.09 5.60
N THR A 35 -11.21 -14.92 4.74
CA THR A 35 -11.96 -15.72 3.76
C THR A 35 -12.96 -16.62 4.47
N TYR A 36 -12.51 -17.39 5.47
CA TYR A 36 -13.37 -18.31 6.21
C TYR A 36 -14.53 -17.58 6.89
N LYS A 37 -14.25 -16.49 7.61
CA LYS A 37 -15.28 -15.71 8.32
C LYS A 37 -16.32 -15.11 7.39
N ILE A 38 -15.91 -14.60 6.21
CA ILE A 38 -16.87 -14.10 5.22
C ILE A 38 -17.76 -15.22 4.74
N PHE A 39 -17.18 -16.37 4.36
CA PHE A 39 -17.95 -17.46 3.77
C PHE A 39 -19.00 -17.96 4.78
N ARG A 40 -18.59 -18.17 6.04
CA ARG A 40 -19.51 -18.52 7.14
C ARG A 40 -20.60 -17.47 7.34
N GLN A 41 -20.24 -16.19 7.43
CA GLN A 41 -21.21 -15.10 7.63
C GLN A 41 -22.28 -15.06 6.51
N GLN A 42 -21.88 -15.33 5.26
CA GLN A 42 -22.79 -15.29 4.11
C GLN A 42 -23.71 -16.51 4.09
N LEU A 43 -23.17 -17.71 4.40
CA LEU A 43 -23.99 -18.91 4.54
C LEU A 43 -25.00 -18.78 5.68
N ASP A 44 -24.59 -18.25 6.83
CA ASP A 44 -25.48 -18.00 7.97
C ASP A 44 -26.61 -17.03 7.59
N ALA A 45 -26.29 -15.95 6.86
CA ALA A 45 -27.28 -14.99 6.36
C ALA A 45 -28.28 -15.63 5.37
N LEU A 46 -27.83 -16.59 4.56
CA LEU A 46 -28.66 -17.34 3.62
C LEU A 46 -29.35 -18.55 4.26
N LYS A 47 -29.04 -18.87 5.53
CA LYS A 47 -29.49 -20.07 6.24
C LYS A 47 -29.12 -21.37 5.50
N ILE A 48 -27.95 -21.38 4.88
CA ILE A 48 -27.38 -22.54 4.18
C ILE A 48 -26.35 -23.18 5.12
N SER A 49 -26.44 -24.50 5.32
CA SER A 49 -25.40 -25.24 6.04
C SER A 49 -24.43 -25.85 5.03
N PRO A 50 -23.12 -25.56 5.09
CA PRO A 50 -22.15 -26.25 4.24
C PRO A 50 -22.05 -27.72 4.66
N THR A 51 -21.63 -28.58 3.75
CA THR A 51 -21.18 -29.93 4.13
C THR A 51 -19.84 -29.82 4.88
N ASP A 52 -19.54 -30.81 5.70
CA ASP A 52 -18.26 -30.86 6.44
C ASP A 52 -17.05 -30.77 5.51
N GLU A 53 -17.14 -31.37 4.32
CA GLU A 53 -16.11 -31.32 3.28
C GLU A 53 -15.85 -29.88 2.80
N VAL A 54 -16.90 -29.13 2.50
CA VAL A 54 -16.79 -27.72 2.05
C VAL A 54 -16.26 -26.84 3.16
N ASP A 55 -16.71 -27.06 4.40
CA ASP A 55 -16.23 -26.31 5.56
C ASP A 55 -14.73 -26.56 5.80
N GLN A 56 -14.28 -27.81 5.68
CA GLN A 56 -12.87 -28.20 5.76
C GLN A 56 -12.03 -27.62 4.61
N GLU A 57 -12.53 -27.59 3.38
CA GLU A 57 -11.83 -26.96 2.24
C GLU A 57 -11.58 -25.47 2.49
N TRP A 58 -12.59 -24.75 2.97
CA TRP A 58 -12.48 -23.34 3.29
C TRP A 58 -11.58 -23.09 4.49
N ALA A 59 -11.74 -23.91 5.52
CA ALA A 59 -10.84 -23.91 6.66
C ALA A 59 -9.41 -24.21 6.19
N ALA A 60 -9.15 -25.05 5.20
CA ALA A 60 -7.81 -25.30 4.67
C ALA A 60 -7.30 -24.22 3.68
N GLY A 61 -8.10 -23.19 3.38
CA GLY A 61 -7.73 -22.14 2.43
C GLY A 61 -7.72 -22.61 0.97
N GLN A 62 -8.50 -23.64 0.62
CA GLN A 62 -8.69 -24.10 -0.77
C GLN A 62 -9.61 -23.14 -1.55
N VAL A 63 -9.24 -21.86 -1.56
CA VAL A 63 -9.99 -20.76 -2.16
C VAL A 63 -9.08 -20.06 -3.16
N GLY A 64 -9.51 -20.02 -4.42
CA GLY A 64 -8.78 -19.36 -5.50
C GLY A 64 -8.87 -17.83 -5.41
N LEU A 65 -7.79 -17.15 -5.79
CA LEU A 65 -7.66 -15.70 -5.79
C LEU A 65 -7.48 -15.18 -7.21
N THR A 66 -8.28 -14.17 -7.58
CA THR A 66 -8.16 -13.45 -8.85
C THR A 66 -7.45 -12.10 -8.67
N GLU A 67 -7.62 -11.47 -7.52
CA GLU A 67 -6.98 -10.21 -7.15
C GLU A 67 -6.94 -10.10 -5.61
N ILE A 68 -5.92 -9.44 -5.09
CA ILE A 68 -5.84 -9.08 -3.66
C ILE A 68 -5.24 -7.69 -3.50
N HIS A 69 -5.72 -6.94 -2.51
CA HIS A 69 -5.19 -5.62 -2.17
C HIS A 69 -4.40 -5.72 -0.86
N LEU A 70 -3.09 -5.46 -0.94
CA LEU A 70 -2.24 -5.28 0.23
C LEU A 70 -2.26 -3.81 0.61
N THR A 71 -2.48 -3.51 1.89
CA THR A 71 -2.79 -2.14 2.27
C THR A 71 -2.15 -1.72 3.57
N ALA A 72 -1.60 -0.51 3.61
CA ALA A 72 -1.04 0.09 4.81
C ALA A 72 -1.44 1.56 4.91
N ASN A 73 -1.75 2.01 6.13
CA ASN A 73 -1.79 3.44 6.44
C ASN A 73 -0.49 3.81 7.13
N PHE A 74 0.09 4.93 6.74
CA PHE A 74 1.33 5.46 7.31
C PHE A 74 1.04 6.77 8.02
N TRP A 75 1.69 7.03 9.14
CA TRP A 75 1.60 8.36 9.76
C TRP A 75 2.16 9.41 8.82
N SER A 76 1.46 10.53 8.71
CA SER A 76 1.82 11.63 7.84
C SER A 76 1.45 12.96 8.51
N PRO A 77 2.24 14.03 8.33
CA PRO A 77 1.74 15.37 8.59
C PRO A 77 0.48 15.62 7.74
N PRO A 78 -0.37 16.59 8.11
CA PRO A 78 -1.63 16.90 7.42
C PRO A 78 -1.39 17.64 6.09
N ILE A 79 -0.54 17.08 5.24
CA ILE A 79 -0.08 17.59 3.95
C ILE A 79 -0.24 16.52 2.85
N GLN A 80 -1.15 15.56 3.04
CA GLN A 80 -1.34 14.44 2.11
C GLN A 80 -1.53 14.89 0.64
N PRO A 81 -2.27 15.98 0.33
CA PRO A 81 -2.33 16.49 -1.05
C PRO A 81 -0.95 16.84 -1.62
N LEU A 82 -0.08 17.50 -0.84
CA LEU A 82 1.27 17.86 -1.28
C LEU A 82 2.16 16.63 -1.50
N ILE A 83 2.00 15.58 -0.69
CA ILE A 83 2.71 14.31 -0.90
C ILE A 83 2.25 13.67 -2.21
N ILE A 84 0.94 13.69 -2.49
CA ILE A 84 0.35 13.14 -3.71
C ILE A 84 0.79 13.95 -4.94
N ASP A 85 0.82 15.28 -4.85
CA ASP A 85 1.37 16.16 -5.88
C ASP A 85 2.84 15.84 -6.16
N ALA A 86 3.64 15.65 -5.12
CA ALA A 86 5.04 15.29 -5.27
C ALA A 86 5.21 13.91 -5.95
N ILE A 87 4.36 12.92 -5.63
CA ILE A 87 4.36 11.62 -6.31
C ILE A 87 3.99 11.80 -7.79
N ASP A 88 2.98 12.63 -8.08
CA ASP A 88 2.56 12.94 -9.44
C ASP A 88 3.72 13.55 -10.25
N GLU A 89 4.32 14.62 -9.75
CA GLU A 89 5.48 15.30 -10.34
C GLU A 89 6.67 14.35 -10.56
N ASN A 90 6.93 13.44 -9.61
CA ASN A 90 8.05 12.49 -9.67
C ASN A 90 7.82 11.31 -10.63
N ASN A 91 6.61 11.12 -11.16
CA ASN A 91 6.28 10.03 -12.07
C ASN A 91 5.76 10.60 -13.39
N ARG A 92 6.60 10.90 -14.40
CA ARG A 92 6.12 11.56 -15.63
C ARG A 92 5.07 10.77 -16.43
N THR A 93 5.17 9.45 -16.42
CA THR A 93 4.27 8.53 -17.15
C THR A 93 3.79 7.42 -16.26
N GLY A 94 2.78 6.69 -16.73
CA GLY A 94 2.32 5.45 -16.10
C GLY A 94 1.56 5.62 -14.79
N LYS A 95 0.87 6.75 -14.70
CA LYS A 95 0.04 7.19 -13.60
C LYS A 95 -1.34 7.61 -14.08
N VAL A 96 -2.31 7.58 -13.18
CA VAL A 96 -3.64 8.15 -13.34
C VAL A 96 -3.98 8.94 -12.09
N ARG A 97 -4.51 10.14 -12.29
CA ARG A 97 -4.98 10.99 -11.20
C ARG A 97 -6.49 11.09 -11.25
N ASP A 98 -7.16 10.38 -10.35
CA ASP A 98 -8.62 10.40 -10.25
C ASP A 98 -9.13 11.64 -9.51
N ARG A 99 -8.32 12.19 -8.58
CA ARG A 99 -8.67 13.32 -7.69
C ARG A 99 -7.43 14.05 -7.20
N ASP A 100 -7.60 15.26 -6.67
CA ASP A 100 -6.53 15.98 -5.95
C ASP A 100 -5.95 15.14 -4.80
N THR A 101 -6.75 14.25 -4.22
CA THR A 101 -6.40 13.45 -3.03
C THR A 101 -6.12 11.98 -3.30
N CYS A 102 -5.92 11.59 -4.57
CA CYS A 102 -5.62 10.21 -4.97
C CYS A 102 -4.80 10.15 -6.26
N ILE A 103 -3.71 9.39 -6.24
CA ILE A 103 -2.94 9.02 -7.44
C ILE A 103 -2.82 7.51 -7.51
N SER A 104 -2.88 6.96 -8.72
CA SER A 104 -2.60 5.55 -8.99
C SER A 104 -1.44 5.39 -9.99
N LEU A 105 -0.60 4.39 -9.78
CA LEU A 105 0.59 4.06 -10.56
C LEU A 105 0.49 2.63 -11.11
N GLY A 106 1.24 2.35 -12.17
CA GLY A 106 1.20 1.05 -12.87
C GLY A 106 0.29 1.06 -14.09
N TYR A 107 0.21 2.20 -14.77
CA TYR A 107 -0.43 2.32 -16.08
C TYR A 107 0.67 2.42 -17.13
N GLY A 108 0.41 2.02 -18.36
CA GLY A 108 1.35 2.12 -19.46
C GLY A 108 0.62 2.38 -20.77
N PRO A 109 1.34 2.42 -21.91
CA PRO A 109 0.74 2.63 -23.22
C PRO A 109 -0.36 1.60 -23.56
N GLN A 110 -0.24 0.39 -23.02
CA GLN A 110 -1.16 -0.73 -23.21
C GLN A 110 -2.28 -0.78 -22.15
N GLY A 111 -2.38 0.25 -21.30
CA GLY A 111 -3.37 0.33 -20.22
C GLY A 111 -2.80 -0.05 -18.86
N ARG A 112 -3.66 -0.52 -17.95
CA ARG A 112 -3.30 -0.89 -16.58
C ARG A 112 -2.40 -2.14 -16.58
N SER A 113 -1.39 -2.16 -15.73
CA SER A 113 -0.58 -3.34 -15.44
C SER A 113 -1.46 -4.54 -15.08
N VAL A 114 -1.10 -5.70 -15.62
CA VAL A 114 -1.76 -6.98 -15.35
C VAL A 114 -1.14 -7.75 -14.18
N HIS A 115 -0.03 -7.24 -13.62
CA HIS A 115 0.67 -7.86 -12.48
C HIS A 115 0.34 -7.13 -11.18
N HIS A 116 0.61 -5.83 -11.12
CA HIS A 116 0.33 -5.01 -9.94
C HIS A 116 0.17 -3.52 -10.25
N THR A 117 -0.61 -2.84 -9.41
CA THR A 117 -0.77 -1.38 -9.40
C THR A 117 -0.68 -0.84 -7.98
N ALA A 118 -0.32 0.43 -7.83
CA ALA A 118 -0.35 1.12 -6.54
C ALA A 118 -1.35 2.27 -6.58
N SER A 119 -2.02 2.53 -5.47
CA SER A 119 -2.81 3.74 -5.25
C SER A 119 -2.36 4.39 -3.94
N VAL A 120 -2.09 5.69 -3.97
CA VAL A 120 -1.74 6.50 -2.80
C VAL A 120 -2.79 7.59 -2.63
N TYR A 121 -3.40 7.65 -1.45
CA TYR A 121 -4.54 8.54 -1.26
C TYR A 121 -4.79 8.93 0.21
N SER A 122 -5.54 10.03 0.39
CA SER A 122 -6.03 10.46 1.70
C SER A 122 -7.17 9.57 2.18
N LYS A 123 -6.88 8.70 3.16
CA LYS A 123 -7.90 7.83 3.78
C LYS A 123 -8.98 8.63 4.49
N TYR A 124 -8.60 9.78 5.06
CA TYR A 124 -9.53 10.72 5.68
C TYR A 124 -10.60 11.19 4.69
N ASP A 125 -10.21 11.63 3.50
CA ASP A 125 -11.16 12.11 2.50
C ASP A 125 -12.08 11.00 1.99
N GLN A 126 -11.56 9.76 1.90
CA GLN A 126 -12.39 8.60 1.60
C GLN A 126 -13.44 8.38 2.69
N LEU A 127 -13.02 8.25 3.95
CA LEU A 127 -13.91 7.94 5.07
C LEU A 127 -14.92 9.08 5.34
N ARG A 128 -14.50 10.34 5.24
CA ARG A 128 -15.39 11.50 5.39
C ARG A 128 -16.50 11.52 4.32
N LYS A 129 -16.21 11.04 3.11
CA LYS A 129 -17.24 10.92 2.06
C LYS A 129 -18.23 9.79 2.35
N GLU A 130 -17.73 8.66 2.86
CA GLU A 130 -18.51 7.47 3.22
C GLU A 130 -19.38 7.70 4.47
N TRP A 131 -18.88 8.38 5.51
CA TRP A 131 -19.56 8.55 6.79
C TRP A 131 -20.18 9.95 6.94
N LYS A 132 -21.45 10.08 6.55
CA LYS A 132 -22.20 11.35 6.63
C LYS A 132 -22.52 11.81 8.05
N ALA A 133 -22.74 10.85 8.96
CA ALA A 133 -23.05 11.11 10.37
C ALA A 133 -22.23 10.15 11.26
N PRO A 134 -20.93 10.43 11.47
CA PRO A 134 -20.05 9.49 12.16
C PRO A 134 -20.39 9.40 13.65
N GLY A 135 -20.58 8.18 14.14
CA GLY A 135 -20.64 7.90 15.59
C GLY A 135 -19.28 8.07 16.28
N PRO A 136 -19.19 7.93 17.61
CA PRO A 136 -17.95 8.18 18.36
C PRO A 136 -16.73 7.43 17.81
N ARG A 137 -16.85 6.12 17.56
CA ARG A 137 -15.75 5.30 17.01
C ARG A 137 -15.35 5.66 15.58
N GLN A 138 -16.31 6.08 14.75
CA GLN A 138 -16.00 6.59 13.42
C GLN A 138 -15.28 7.94 13.49
N LYS A 139 -15.59 8.78 14.48
CA LYS A 139 -14.83 10.02 14.74
C LYS A 139 -13.39 9.73 15.19
N ASP A 140 -13.20 8.73 16.05
CA ASP A 140 -11.85 8.26 16.45
C ASP A 140 -11.05 7.82 15.21
N LEU A 141 -11.67 7.01 14.33
CA LEU A 141 -11.05 6.56 13.08
C LEU A 141 -10.77 7.72 12.11
N LEU A 142 -11.66 8.71 12.00
CA LEU A 142 -11.42 9.92 11.20
C LEU A 142 -10.25 10.74 11.74
N ALA A 143 -10.09 10.82 13.07
CA ALA A 143 -8.97 11.51 13.70
C ALA A 143 -7.64 10.81 13.46
N LEU A 144 -7.62 9.47 13.44
CA LEU A 144 -6.44 8.71 13.01
C LEU A 144 -6.17 8.94 11.51
N ALA A 145 -7.22 8.86 10.69
CA ALA A 145 -7.11 8.97 9.25
C ALA A 145 -6.58 10.33 8.78
N SER A 146 -6.96 11.43 9.45
CA SER A 146 -6.52 12.80 9.10
C SER A 146 -5.02 13.00 9.26
N ARG A 147 -4.37 12.16 10.07
CA ARG A 147 -2.92 12.15 10.31
C ARG A 147 -2.22 11.01 9.60
N SER A 148 -2.85 10.42 8.59
CA SER A 148 -2.30 9.29 7.87
C SER A 148 -2.45 9.43 6.37
N ILE A 149 -1.67 8.67 5.62
CA ILE A 149 -1.80 8.48 4.17
C ILE A 149 -1.87 6.99 3.87
N ARG A 150 -2.73 6.59 2.94
CA ARG A 150 -2.93 5.19 2.58
C ARG A 150 -2.16 4.86 1.33
N VAL A 151 -1.53 3.68 1.35
CA VAL A 151 -1.01 3.00 0.17
C VAL A 151 -1.78 1.68 0.02
N GLU A 152 -2.28 1.44 -1.18
CA GLU A 152 -2.97 0.22 -1.59
C GLU A 152 -2.25 -0.37 -2.81
N LEU A 153 -1.70 -1.57 -2.65
CA LEU A 153 -1.03 -2.33 -3.70
C LEU A 153 -1.96 -3.45 -4.14
N LYS A 154 -2.42 -3.39 -5.39
CA LYS A 154 -3.25 -4.43 -5.99
C LYS A 154 -2.35 -5.43 -6.68
N LEU A 155 -2.45 -6.69 -6.31
CA LEU A 155 -1.80 -7.81 -6.98
C LEU A 155 -2.86 -8.55 -7.79
N HIS A 156 -2.73 -8.47 -9.11
CA HIS A 156 -3.69 -9.02 -10.06
C HIS A 156 -3.37 -10.49 -10.38
N HIS A 157 -4.30 -11.18 -11.05
CA HIS A 157 -4.21 -12.61 -11.35
C HIS A 157 -2.86 -13.06 -11.96
N GLN A 158 -2.28 -12.30 -12.90
CA GLN A 158 -0.97 -12.67 -13.47
C GLN A 158 0.15 -12.53 -12.45
N GLY A 159 0.15 -11.46 -11.65
CA GLY A 159 1.11 -11.26 -10.56
C GLY A 159 0.99 -12.31 -9.46
N LEU A 160 -0.24 -12.78 -9.16
CA LEU A 160 -0.47 -13.90 -8.25
C LEU A 160 0.12 -15.21 -8.81
N ARG A 161 -0.14 -15.52 -10.08
CA ARG A 161 0.34 -16.75 -10.73
C ARG A 161 1.86 -16.83 -10.80
N GLU A 162 2.53 -15.73 -11.16
CA GLU A 162 4.00 -15.68 -11.24
C GLU A 162 4.67 -15.92 -9.88
N ARG A 163 3.95 -15.63 -8.79
CA ARG A 163 4.42 -15.83 -7.42
C ARG A 163 3.92 -17.14 -6.79
N GLY A 164 3.06 -17.90 -7.47
CA GLY A 164 2.43 -19.09 -6.89
C GLY A 164 1.42 -18.80 -5.77
N LEU A 165 0.85 -17.58 -5.73
CA LEU A 165 -0.02 -17.08 -4.66
C LEU A 165 -1.52 -17.09 -5.00
N GLN A 166 -1.92 -17.86 -6.01
CA GLN A 166 -3.30 -17.92 -6.51
C GLN A 166 -4.30 -18.65 -5.58
N TYR A 167 -3.87 -19.17 -4.43
CA TYR A 167 -4.72 -19.82 -3.44
C TYR A 167 -4.46 -19.27 -2.05
N VAL A 168 -5.52 -19.09 -1.26
CA VAL A 168 -5.44 -18.59 0.12
C VAL A 168 -4.50 -19.42 1.00
N SER A 169 -4.50 -20.74 0.84
CA SER A 169 -3.61 -21.67 1.55
C SER A 169 -2.11 -21.37 1.36
N ARG A 170 -1.73 -20.71 0.26
CA ARG A 170 -0.33 -20.33 -0.02
C ARG A 170 0.14 -19.10 0.76
N TRP A 171 -0.75 -18.39 1.42
CA TRP A 171 -0.44 -17.14 2.12
C TRP A 171 0.00 -17.32 3.57
N SER A 172 -0.17 -18.51 4.17
CA SER A 172 0.19 -18.76 5.57
C SER A 172 1.68 -18.59 5.87
N GLU A 173 2.53 -18.83 4.88
CA GLU A 173 4.00 -18.73 4.99
C GLU A 173 4.55 -17.43 4.40
N VAL A 174 3.68 -16.56 3.87
CA VAL A 174 4.10 -15.32 3.22
C VAL A 174 4.37 -14.26 4.26
N ASP A 175 5.58 -13.70 4.26
CA ASP A 175 5.84 -12.41 4.91
C ASP A 175 5.14 -11.30 4.09
N VAL A 176 3.91 -11.00 4.48
CA VAL A 176 3.06 -10.01 3.80
C VAL A 176 3.67 -8.60 3.87
N ASP A 177 4.38 -8.28 4.95
CA ASP A 177 5.07 -7.00 5.06
C ASP A 177 6.24 -6.93 4.07
N ALA A 178 7.06 -7.98 3.96
CA ALA A 178 8.13 -8.02 2.97
C ALA A 178 7.58 -7.93 1.55
N LEU A 179 6.50 -8.65 1.23
CA LEU A 179 5.84 -8.57 -0.07
C LEU A 179 5.29 -7.16 -0.34
N PHE A 180 4.68 -6.52 0.65
CA PHE A 180 4.17 -5.16 0.53
C PHE A 180 5.29 -4.18 0.19
N PHE A 181 6.40 -4.19 0.93
CA PHE A 181 7.52 -3.28 0.69
C PHE A 181 8.29 -3.61 -0.60
N GLU A 182 8.37 -4.88 -0.99
CA GLU A 182 8.92 -5.29 -2.29
C GLU A 182 8.10 -4.66 -3.42
N LEU A 183 6.77 -4.81 -3.40
CA LEU A 183 5.89 -4.23 -4.40
C LEU A 183 5.89 -2.70 -4.37
N LEU A 184 5.91 -2.08 -3.18
CA LEU A 184 6.02 -0.62 -3.03
C LEU A 184 7.30 -0.08 -3.68
N SER A 185 8.43 -0.77 -3.52
CA SER A 185 9.73 -0.34 -4.06
C SER A 185 9.77 -0.32 -5.60
N ARG A 186 8.87 -1.05 -6.26
CA ARG A 186 8.72 -1.03 -7.73
C ARG A 186 8.05 0.25 -8.25
N HIS A 187 7.53 1.07 -7.35
CA HIS A 187 6.90 2.34 -7.65
C HIS A 187 7.78 3.48 -7.11
N ASN A 188 7.99 4.54 -7.90
CA ASN A 188 8.80 5.71 -7.52
C ASN A 188 8.07 6.61 -6.51
N ILE A 189 7.56 6.03 -5.41
CA ILE A 189 6.83 6.70 -4.33
C ILE A 189 7.81 7.20 -3.27
N ILE A 190 8.72 6.33 -2.81
CA ILE A 190 9.64 6.57 -1.69
C ILE A 190 10.57 7.78 -1.93
N THR A 191 10.86 8.11 -3.19
CA THR A 191 11.75 9.22 -3.57
C THR A 191 11.01 10.50 -4.01
N SER A 192 9.69 10.58 -3.78
CA SER A 192 8.87 11.69 -4.33
C SER A 192 9.01 12.98 -3.54
N VAL A 193 9.00 12.89 -2.21
CA VAL A 193 9.33 14.00 -1.32
C VAL A 193 10.68 13.72 -0.71
N GLN A 194 11.69 14.46 -1.14
CA GLN A 194 13.03 14.39 -0.59
C GLN A 194 13.33 15.69 0.14
N ARG A 195 13.95 15.57 1.32
CA ARG A 195 14.40 16.71 2.11
C ARG A 195 15.63 17.38 1.46
N LEU A 196 15.89 18.62 1.84
CA LEU A 196 17.19 19.24 1.61
C LEU A 196 18.22 18.64 2.58
N LEU A 197 19.47 18.56 2.12
CA LEU A 197 20.59 18.29 3.01
C LEU A 197 20.77 19.44 4.00
N THR A 198 21.16 19.11 5.23
CA THR A 198 21.68 20.10 6.17
C THR A 198 23.09 20.53 5.78
N GLU A 199 23.56 21.66 6.31
CA GLU A 199 24.95 22.11 6.07
C GLU A 199 25.98 21.03 6.47
N ASP A 200 25.76 20.36 7.59
CA ASP A 200 26.64 19.27 8.07
C ASP A 200 26.65 18.07 7.09
N GLU A 201 25.51 17.72 6.51
CA GLU A 201 25.43 16.62 5.55
C GLU A 201 26.04 16.99 4.20
N GLU A 202 25.94 18.25 3.77
CA GLU A 202 26.65 18.72 2.59
C GLU A 202 28.17 18.64 2.76
N LEU A 203 28.67 18.83 3.99
CA LEU A 203 30.09 18.67 4.31
C LEU A 203 30.56 17.21 4.29
N LEU A 204 29.66 16.24 4.44
CA LEU A 204 29.99 14.81 4.26
C LEU A 204 30.26 14.46 2.79
N LEU A 205 29.73 15.24 1.85
CA LEU A 205 29.93 15.00 0.43
C LEU A 205 31.32 15.47 -0.02
N ALA A 206 32.06 14.59 -0.69
CA ALA A 206 33.30 14.96 -1.37
C ALA A 206 33.06 16.12 -2.35
N PRO A 207 34.04 17.02 -2.59
CA PRO A 207 33.82 18.26 -3.34
C PRO A 207 33.17 18.10 -4.73
N ASN A 208 33.49 17.00 -5.42
CA ASN A 208 32.90 16.65 -6.70
C ASN A 208 31.44 16.17 -6.60
N LEU A 209 31.11 15.37 -5.57
CA LEU A 209 29.74 14.95 -5.28
C LEU A 209 28.87 16.14 -4.89
N ARG A 210 29.39 17.00 -4.01
CA ARG A 210 28.72 18.24 -3.60
C ARG A 210 28.43 19.14 -4.80
N ARG A 211 29.41 19.32 -5.71
CA ARG A 211 29.20 20.09 -6.94
C ARG A 211 28.06 19.50 -7.79
N ALA A 212 28.05 18.18 -7.98
CA ALA A 212 27.00 17.52 -8.74
C ALA A 212 25.63 17.66 -8.06
N TYR A 213 25.56 17.52 -6.74
CA TYR A 213 24.34 17.75 -5.96
C TYR A 213 23.81 19.18 -6.13
N VAL A 214 24.67 20.20 -6.00
CA VAL A 214 24.27 21.60 -6.18
C VAL A 214 23.80 21.87 -7.61
N LEU A 215 24.50 21.37 -8.65
CA LEU A 215 24.06 21.51 -10.04
C LEU A 215 22.68 20.88 -10.26
N TRP A 216 22.49 19.65 -9.77
CA TRP A 216 21.21 18.96 -9.84
C TRP A 216 20.10 19.74 -9.14
N LEU A 217 20.36 20.24 -7.92
CA LEU A 217 19.39 21.02 -7.14
C LEU A 217 18.95 22.30 -7.88
N ASN A 218 19.89 22.94 -8.59
CA ASN A 218 19.66 24.19 -9.32
C ASN A 218 18.98 24.01 -10.69
N GLY A 219 18.63 22.80 -11.10
CA GLY A 219 17.93 22.62 -12.36
C GLY A 219 18.76 22.02 -13.49
N GLU A 220 20.07 21.91 -13.31
CA GLU A 220 20.98 21.56 -14.39
C GLU A 220 20.84 20.10 -14.82
N ASN A 221 21.04 19.85 -16.11
CA ASN A 221 21.19 18.50 -16.64
C ASN A 221 22.63 18.04 -16.42
N LEU A 222 22.83 17.08 -15.51
CA LEU A 222 24.15 16.58 -15.14
C LEU A 222 24.93 15.95 -16.31
N ASP A 223 24.25 15.42 -17.32
CA ASP A 223 24.90 14.85 -18.52
C ASP A 223 25.59 15.92 -19.37
N MET A 224 25.29 17.21 -19.16
CA MET A 224 26.01 18.33 -19.79
C MET A 224 27.36 18.60 -19.12
N HIS A 225 27.55 18.16 -17.88
CA HIS A 225 28.73 18.47 -17.06
C HIS A 225 29.61 17.24 -16.80
N PHE A 226 29.03 16.04 -16.84
CA PHE A 226 29.70 14.79 -16.50
C PHE A 226 29.32 13.68 -17.48
N SER A 227 30.17 12.66 -17.59
CA SER A 227 29.81 11.46 -18.35
C SER A 227 28.65 10.72 -17.68
N ARG A 228 27.82 10.01 -18.46
CA ARG A 228 26.71 9.20 -17.93
C ARG A 228 27.13 8.24 -16.81
N THR A 229 28.29 7.59 -16.95
CA THR A 229 28.84 6.69 -15.92
C THR A 229 29.17 7.44 -14.63
N THR A 230 29.70 8.66 -14.76
CA THR A 230 30.00 9.54 -13.62
C THR A 230 28.71 9.99 -12.94
N VAL A 231 27.70 10.43 -13.69
CA VAL A 231 26.38 10.82 -13.15
C VAL A 231 25.78 9.69 -12.34
N TRP A 232 25.73 8.48 -12.91
CA TRP A 232 25.23 7.30 -12.20
C TRP A 232 26.02 6.99 -10.93
N SER A 233 27.36 7.01 -11.01
CA SER A 233 28.20 6.78 -9.83
C SER A 233 27.99 7.83 -8.75
N TYR A 234 27.78 9.10 -9.13
CA TYR A 234 27.56 10.19 -8.19
C TYR A 234 26.20 10.08 -7.53
N ALA A 235 25.13 9.87 -8.30
CA ALA A 235 23.79 9.68 -7.77
C ALA A 235 23.73 8.52 -6.77
N ARG A 236 24.39 7.39 -7.09
CA ARG A 236 24.50 6.25 -6.18
C ARG A 236 25.24 6.62 -4.88
N LYS A 237 26.41 7.27 -4.98
CA LYS A 237 27.19 7.65 -3.80
C LYS A 237 26.46 8.65 -2.91
N VAL A 238 25.76 9.63 -3.49
CA VAL A 238 24.95 10.59 -2.73
C VAL A 238 23.80 9.87 -2.03
N LYS A 239 23.10 8.97 -2.73
CA LYS A 239 22.04 8.16 -2.13
C LYS A 239 22.56 7.29 -0.96
N ASP A 240 23.69 6.63 -1.14
CA ASP A 240 24.29 5.76 -0.13
C ASP A 240 24.77 6.55 1.11
N LEU A 241 25.27 7.78 0.93
CA LEU A 241 25.81 8.60 2.02
C LEU A 241 24.75 9.37 2.81
N VAL A 242 23.79 9.96 2.11
CA VAL A 242 22.85 10.94 2.70
C VAL A 242 21.38 10.69 2.35
N GLY A 243 21.08 9.59 1.65
CA GLY A 243 19.71 9.17 1.35
C GLY A 243 19.01 9.93 0.21
N ILE A 244 19.69 10.86 -0.46
CA ILE A 244 19.12 11.64 -1.57
C ILE A 244 19.28 10.92 -2.90
N ASP A 245 18.17 10.69 -3.58
CA ASP A 245 18.09 10.13 -4.92
C ASP A 245 18.08 11.24 -5.99
N MET A 246 19.25 11.48 -6.57
CA MET A 246 19.44 12.45 -7.65
C MET A 246 18.89 11.98 -9.02
N THR A 247 18.39 10.75 -9.10
CA THR A 247 17.75 10.21 -10.33
C THR A 247 16.25 10.46 -10.38
N ALA A 248 15.67 10.93 -9.27
CA ALA A 248 14.27 11.33 -9.20
C ALA A 248 13.95 12.46 -10.20
N ASP A 249 12.77 12.41 -10.82
CA ASP A 249 12.30 13.45 -11.73
C ASP A 249 12.00 14.76 -10.98
N ARG A 250 11.62 14.64 -9.70
CA ARG A 250 11.36 15.77 -8.81
C ARG A 250 12.58 16.05 -7.93
N ARG A 251 12.91 17.34 -7.80
CA ARG A 251 14.00 17.83 -6.93
C ARG A 251 13.46 18.24 -5.56
N PRO A 252 14.27 18.17 -4.49
CA PRO A 252 13.94 18.70 -3.19
C PRO A 252 13.51 20.16 -3.30
N GLN A 253 12.42 20.50 -2.62
CA GLN A 253 11.98 21.87 -2.39
C GLN A 253 11.94 22.08 -0.88
N ALA A 254 11.98 23.33 -0.43
CA ALA A 254 11.74 23.70 0.97
C ALA A 254 10.26 23.46 1.33
N LEU A 255 9.83 22.20 1.33
CA LEU A 255 8.58 21.75 1.91
C LEU A 255 8.75 21.65 3.43
N PRO A 256 7.66 21.73 4.21
CA PRO A 256 7.71 21.37 5.63
C PRO A 256 8.34 19.98 5.76
N HIS A 257 9.17 19.75 6.78
CA HIS A 257 9.96 18.53 7.02
C HIS A 257 9.15 17.24 6.81
N ALA A 258 9.13 16.77 5.57
CA ALA A 258 8.45 15.57 5.15
C ALA A 258 9.41 14.88 4.19
N ASP A 259 9.70 13.63 4.50
CA ASP A 259 10.53 12.76 3.70
C ASP A 259 9.70 11.52 3.40
N SER A 260 9.49 11.23 2.12
CA SER A 260 8.74 10.07 1.69
C SER A 260 9.39 8.77 2.19
N ALA A 261 10.71 8.72 2.35
CA ALA A 261 11.38 7.56 2.93
C ALA A 261 10.95 7.31 4.37
N THR A 262 10.86 8.37 5.19
CA THR A 262 10.37 8.29 6.57
C THR A 262 8.87 8.01 6.63
N ILE A 263 8.07 8.66 5.78
CA ILE A 263 6.62 8.48 5.76
C ILE A 263 6.28 7.04 5.38
N PHE A 264 6.89 6.49 4.34
CA PHE A 264 6.59 5.15 3.85
C PHE A 264 7.51 4.06 4.44
N ALA A 265 8.06 4.30 5.64
CA ALA A 265 8.86 3.32 6.36
C ALA A 265 7.99 2.28 7.08
N ARG A 266 8.52 1.07 7.27
CA ARG A 266 7.82 -0.05 7.93
C ARG A 266 7.37 0.26 9.36
N ASP A 267 8.24 0.89 10.13
CA ASP A 267 7.99 1.32 11.50
C ASP A 267 7.01 2.50 11.61
N ASN A 268 6.72 3.19 10.50
CA ASN A 268 5.77 4.30 10.43
C ASN A 268 4.34 3.88 10.04
N ILE A 269 4.07 2.57 9.92
CA ILE A 269 2.72 2.04 9.74
C ILE A 269 1.87 2.38 10.96
N VAL A 270 0.65 2.87 10.72
CA VAL A 270 -0.32 3.19 11.78
C VAL A 270 -0.72 1.90 12.51
N PRO A 271 -0.42 1.77 13.83
CA PRO A 271 -0.77 0.57 14.57
C PRO A 271 -2.28 0.47 14.81
N ILE A 272 -2.76 -0.76 15.07
CA ILE A 272 -4.13 -0.98 15.53
C ILE A 272 -4.28 -0.34 16.92
N PRO A 273 -5.25 0.56 17.13
CA PRO A 273 -5.46 1.18 18.42
C PRO A 273 -5.87 0.16 19.50
N ASN A 274 -5.38 0.34 20.73
CA ASN A 274 -5.68 -0.55 21.86
C ASN A 274 -7.18 -0.74 22.10
N TRP A 275 -8.00 0.30 21.89
CA TRP A 275 -9.45 0.24 22.08
C TRP A 275 -10.16 -0.67 21.06
N ALA A 276 -9.53 -0.98 19.94
CA ALA A 276 -10.14 -1.77 18.88
C ALA A 276 -10.15 -3.27 19.22
N TYR A 277 -9.13 -3.76 19.93
CA TYR A 277 -9.06 -5.14 20.38
C TYR A 277 -10.24 -5.51 21.29
N GLY A 278 -10.85 -6.67 21.04
CA GLY A 278 -12.05 -7.11 21.76
C GLY A 278 -13.32 -6.33 21.43
N SER A 279 -13.27 -5.38 20.49
CA SER A 279 -14.44 -4.61 20.06
C SER A 279 -14.97 -5.09 18.70
N PRO A 280 -16.22 -4.76 18.33
CA PRO A 280 -16.76 -5.03 16.99
C PRO A 280 -16.05 -4.28 15.83
N TYR A 281 -15.08 -3.42 16.14
CA TYR A 281 -14.33 -2.63 15.16
C TYR A 281 -13.01 -3.28 14.76
N TYR A 282 -12.71 -4.48 15.27
CA TYR A 282 -11.60 -5.28 14.82
C TYR A 282 -12.02 -6.75 14.75
N SER A 283 -11.95 -7.35 13.57
CA SER A 283 -12.09 -8.80 13.45
C SER A 283 -10.69 -9.39 13.56
N PRO A 284 -10.36 -10.09 14.67
CA PRO A 284 -9.03 -10.67 14.85
C PRO A 284 -8.82 -11.88 13.92
N PRO A 285 -7.58 -12.37 13.74
CA PRO A 285 -7.35 -13.70 13.17
C PRO A 285 -8.11 -14.77 13.96
N LEU A 286 -8.41 -15.90 13.31
CA LEU A 286 -8.84 -17.10 14.03
C LEU A 286 -7.68 -17.53 14.94
N GLU A 287 -7.99 -17.91 16.17
CA GLU A 287 -6.99 -18.55 17.02
C GLU A 287 -6.59 -19.86 16.34
N ASN A 288 -5.29 -20.08 16.17
CA ASN A 288 -4.80 -21.40 15.77
C ASN A 288 -5.07 -22.34 16.94
N GLU A 289 -6.21 -23.03 16.93
CA GLU A 289 -6.38 -24.21 17.77
C GLU A 289 -5.34 -25.25 17.32
N GLY A 290 -4.18 -25.25 17.99
CA GLY A 290 -3.22 -26.36 18.04
C GLY A 290 -2.55 -26.76 16.73
N CYS A 291 -1.33 -26.25 16.51
CA CYS A 291 -0.24 -27.07 15.99
C CYS A 291 0.96 -26.83 16.91
N TYR A 292 1.15 -27.73 17.87
CA TYR A 292 2.44 -27.95 18.53
C TYR A 292 3.38 -28.70 17.58
#